data_AF-A0A817IZW4-F1
#
_entry.id   AF-A0A817IZW4-F1
#
_cell.length_a   1.000
_cell.length_b   1.000
_cell.length_c   1.000
_cell.angle_alpha   90.00
_cell.angle_beta   90.00
_cell.angle_gamma   90.00
#
_symmetry.space_group_name_H-M   'P 1'
#
loop_
_entity.id
_entity.type
_entity.pdbx_description
1 polymer ?
#
loop_
_entity_poly.entity_id
_entity_poly.type
_entity_poly.pdbx_seq_one_letter_code
_entity_poly.pdbx_strand_id
1 'polypeptide(L)'
;MYLIESSTKFCHDIPNPFERRQFAFRVLPEEKDPMSEAKNYSFIMPTLKIRLQQLITTRLWEYIMFILSIWSFISLLIGHKIPKMVIFFELTHEITQAAVFIEVFCKLYIDCRWFFYDIWNVYDLICVIVNSPFIYSLFVSDYLGVPQINSIQRLFRTLHAIRLIRIHSILRFVLETILIALSTIDQITRNKSSATSQHYNTKLLGLQRPSINENKISMSRCTNVDEIQNFSQLKPDDLALLIILFQTLDKNIIEYDNILRDIRHIGEYISKSNKKKTSFSAH
;
A
#
# COMPACT_ATOMS: atom_id res chain seq x y z
N MET A 1 -43.52 -10.67 -6.95
CA MET A 1 -43.14 -11.79 -6.07
C MET A 1 -42.43 -12.80 -6.94
N TYR A 2 -41.21 -13.22 -6.56
CA TYR A 2 -40.16 -13.90 -7.34
C TYR A 2 -39.32 -13.01 -8.28
N LEU A 3 -38.11 -12.68 -7.81
CA LEU A 3 -36.84 -12.55 -8.57
C LEU A 3 -35.79 -11.69 -7.80
N ILE A 4 -35.58 -11.92 -6.50
CA ILE A 4 -34.42 -11.38 -5.78
C ILE A 4 -34.03 -12.38 -4.68
N GLU A 5 -33.45 -13.54 -5.03
CA GLU A 5 -33.00 -14.49 -4.00
C GLU A 5 -31.77 -15.34 -4.40
N SER A 6 -30.99 -14.92 -5.39
CA SER A 6 -29.87 -15.74 -5.91
C SER A 6 -28.49 -15.08 -5.89
N SER A 7 -28.28 -13.92 -5.26
CA SER A 7 -26.96 -13.25 -5.26
C SER A 7 -26.14 -13.35 -3.96
N THR A 8 -26.66 -13.95 -2.89
CA THR A 8 -25.96 -13.98 -1.58
C THR A 8 -25.22 -15.28 -1.27
N LYS A 9 -25.27 -16.29 -2.14
CA LYS A 9 -24.54 -17.57 -1.94
C LYS A 9 -23.16 -17.65 -2.60
N PHE A 10 -22.65 -16.57 -3.21
CA PHE A 10 -21.39 -16.62 -3.96
C PHE A 10 -20.16 -16.00 -3.27
N CYS A 11 -20.29 -15.49 -2.05
CA CYS A 11 -19.19 -14.78 -1.36
C CYS A 11 -18.54 -15.53 -0.19
N HIS A 12 -19.00 -16.73 0.18
CA HIS A 12 -18.43 -17.44 1.34
C HIS A 12 -17.33 -18.47 1.02
N ASP A 13 -17.12 -18.82 -0.25
CA ASP A 13 -16.05 -19.71 -0.67
C ASP A 13 -15.10 -18.99 -1.64
N ILE A 14 -14.44 -17.93 -1.15
CA ILE A 14 -13.20 -17.48 -1.79
C ILE A 14 -12.12 -18.44 -1.29
N PRO A 15 -11.71 -19.46 -2.08
CA PRO A 15 -10.63 -20.35 -1.67
C PRO A 15 -9.43 -19.50 -1.31
N ASN A 16 -8.80 -19.84 -0.18
CA ASN A 16 -7.57 -19.22 0.28
C ASN A 16 -6.65 -19.03 -0.94
N PRO A 17 -6.00 -17.88 -1.16
CA PRO A 17 -5.12 -17.65 -2.32
C PRO A 17 -4.09 -18.78 -2.55
N PHE A 18 -3.79 -19.59 -1.52
CA PHE A 18 -3.03 -20.83 -1.62
C PHE A 18 -3.71 -21.96 -2.42
N GLU A 19 -5.02 -22.19 -2.27
CA GLU A 19 -5.74 -23.25 -3.00
C GLU A 19 -5.90 -22.90 -4.48
N ARG A 20 -6.09 -21.62 -4.82
CA ARG A 20 -6.13 -21.16 -6.22
C ARG A 20 -4.85 -21.49 -6.98
N ARG A 21 -3.70 -21.49 -6.30
CA ARG A 21 -2.42 -21.85 -6.91
C ARG A 21 -2.32 -23.34 -7.23
N GLN A 22 -3.03 -24.22 -6.51
CA GLN A 22 -3.00 -25.67 -6.75
C GLN A 22 -3.95 -26.13 -7.87
N PHE A 23 -5.06 -25.41 -8.12
CA PHE A 23 -6.06 -25.82 -9.13
C PHE A 23 -5.74 -25.38 -10.56
N ALA A 24 -4.82 -24.43 -10.77
CA ALA A 24 -4.42 -23.97 -12.12
C ALA A 24 -3.46 -24.95 -12.85
N PHE A 25 -3.14 -26.11 -12.26
CA PHE A 25 -2.19 -27.10 -12.80
C PHE A 25 -2.81 -28.10 -13.80
N ARG A 26 -4.01 -27.86 -14.32
CA ARG A 26 -4.63 -28.76 -15.31
C ARG A 26 -4.06 -28.47 -16.70
N VAL A 27 -2.97 -29.20 -17.00
CA VAL A 27 -2.31 -29.49 -18.29
C VAL A 27 -3.11 -29.05 -19.52
N LEU A 28 -2.61 -28.03 -20.23
CA LEU A 28 -3.04 -27.70 -21.59
C LEU A 28 -2.50 -28.78 -22.55
N PRO A 29 -3.31 -29.31 -23.48
CA PRO A 29 -2.88 -30.38 -24.39
C PRO A 29 -1.87 -29.86 -25.42
N GLU A 30 -0.80 -30.64 -25.62
CA GLU A 30 0.27 -30.40 -26.59
C GLU A 30 -0.23 -30.47 -28.04
N GLU A 31 -0.11 -29.37 -28.76
CA GLU A 31 -0.22 -29.32 -30.22
C GLU A 31 1.15 -29.69 -30.83
N LYS A 32 1.16 -30.66 -31.75
CA LYS A 32 2.35 -31.29 -32.32
C LYS A 32 2.82 -30.61 -33.62
N ASP A 33 4.15 -30.72 -33.81
CA ASP A 33 4.94 -30.67 -35.07
C ASP A 33 5.47 -29.31 -35.58
N PRO A 34 6.50 -29.28 -36.46
CA PRO A 34 7.86 -29.84 -36.28
C PRO A 34 8.96 -28.89 -36.81
N MET A 35 9.98 -28.55 -36.02
CA MET A 35 11.27 -28.06 -36.57
C MET A 35 12.41 -28.37 -35.61
N SER A 36 13.33 -29.25 -36.04
CA SER A 36 14.10 -30.14 -35.16
C SER A 36 15.46 -29.65 -34.69
N GLU A 37 15.83 -28.40 -34.91
CA GLU A 37 17.12 -27.86 -34.42
C GLU A 37 16.97 -26.85 -33.26
N ALA A 38 15.75 -26.35 -33.01
CA ALA A 38 15.42 -25.61 -31.78
C ALA A 38 15.18 -26.53 -30.56
N LYS A 39 15.21 -27.86 -30.76
CA LYS A 39 14.78 -28.87 -29.77
C LYS A 39 15.67 -28.98 -28.53
N ASN A 40 16.95 -28.60 -28.62
CA ASN A 40 17.84 -28.68 -27.45
C ASN A 40 17.65 -27.50 -26.47
N TYR A 41 17.30 -26.31 -26.95
CA TYR A 41 16.97 -25.17 -26.08
C TYR A 41 15.52 -25.21 -25.58
N SER A 42 14.60 -25.85 -26.32
CA SER A 42 13.19 -25.95 -25.93
C SER A 42 12.96 -26.88 -24.74
N PHE A 43 13.87 -27.82 -24.44
CA PHE A 43 13.71 -28.74 -23.30
C PHE A 43 14.31 -28.21 -21.99
N ILE A 44 15.36 -27.36 -22.07
CA ILE A 44 16.03 -26.82 -20.88
C ILE A 44 15.17 -25.73 -20.21
N MET A 45 14.53 -24.88 -21.01
CA MET A 45 13.72 -23.77 -20.50
C MET A 45 12.51 -24.17 -19.63
N PRO A 46 11.68 -25.16 -19.99
CA PRO A 46 10.58 -25.59 -19.13
C PRO A 46 11.10 -26.17 -17.82
N THR A 47 12.21 -26.93 -17.85
CA THR A 47 12.80 -27.52 -16.64
C THR A 47 13.30 -26.46 -15.65
N LEU A 48 13.99 -25.42 -16.13
CA LEU A 48 14.47 -24.33 -15.28
C LEU A 48 13.31 -23.51 -14.71
N LYS A 49 12.28 -23.23 -15.52
CA LYS A 49 11.08 -22.53 -15.09
C LYS A 49 10.35 -23.27 -13.97
N ILE A 50 10.18 -24.59 -14.09
CA ILE A 50 9.54 -25.42 -13.06
C ILE A 50 10.35 -25.41 -11.76
N ARG A 51 11.68 -25.57 -11.84
CA ARG A 51 12.55 -25.54 -10.64
C ARG A 51 12.56 -24.18 -9.96
N LEU A 52 12.61 -23.10 -10.74
CA LEU A 52 12.56 -21.73 -10.22
C LEU A 52 11.21 -21.44 -9.55
N GLN A 53 10.13 -21.91 -10.16
CA GLN A 53 8.79 -21.82 -9.59
C GLN A 53 8.68 -22.61 -8.28
N GLN A 54 9.22 -23.83 -8.22
CA GLN A 54 9.26 -24.62 -6.99
C GLN A 54 10.05 -23.90 -5.90
N LEU A 55 11.21 -23.33 -6.22
CA LEU A 55 12.04 -22.59 -5.26
C LEU A 55 11.30 -21.37 -4.68
N ILE A 56 10.71 -20.54 -5.53
CA ILE A 56 10.04 -19.29 -5.12
C ILE A 56 8.73 -19.55 -4.38
N THR A 57 8.05 -20.64 -4.70
CA THR A 57 6.81 -21.03 -4.01
C THR A 57 7.06 -21.75 -2.69
N THR A 58 8.32 -22.04 -2.33
CA THR A 58 8.62 -22.63 -1.02
C THR A 58 8.35 -21.64 0.11
N ARG A 59 7.82 -22.14 1.23
CA ARG A 59 7.65 -21.35 2.46
C ARG A 59 8.98 -20.80 2.98
N LEU A 60 10.08 -21.53 2.75
CA LEU A 60 11.43 -21.10 3.13
C LEU A 60 11.82 -19.78 2.45
N TRP A 61 11.50 -19.63 1.16
CA TRP A 61 11.76 -18.39 0.44
C TRP A 61 10.99 -17.21 1.05
N GLU A 62 9.72 -17.40 1.39
CA GLU A 62 8.90 -16.38 2.04
C GLU A 62 9.48 -15.96 3.41
N TYR A 63 9.95 -16.93 4.21
CA TYR A 63 10.60 -16.65 5.50
C TYR A 63 11.95 -15.91 5.34
N ILE A 64 12.77 -16.27 4.35
CA ILE A 64 14.02 -15.56 4.08
C ILE A 64 13.74 -14.10 3.74
N MET A 65 12.78 -13.86 2.83
CA MET A 65 12.41 -12.50 2.45
C MET A 65 11.78 -11.71 3.60
N PHE A 66 11.05 -12.38 4.49
CA PHE A 66 10.54 -11.79 5.73
C PHE A 66 11.68 -11.33 6.65
N ILE A 67 12.64 -12.21 6.94
CA ILE A 67 13.79 -11.93 7.81
C ILE A 67 14.61 -10.77 7.22
N LEU A 68 14.89 -10.79 5.92
CA LEU A 68 15.60 -9.70 5.24
C LEU A 68 14.84 -8.37 5.34
N SER A 69 13.51 -8.40 5.20
CA SER A 69 12.67 -7.19 5.33
C SER A 69 12.69 -6.62 6.74
N ILE A 70 12.59 -7.48 7.77
CA ILE A 70 12.74 -7.07 9.18
C ILE A 70 14.12 -6.49 9.43
N TRP A 71 15.16 -7.17 8.94
CA TRP A 71 16.54 -6.73 9.12
C TRP A 71 16.78 -5.36 8.48
N SER A 72 16.28 -5.13 7.26
CA SER A 72 16.35 -3.83 6.60
C SER A 72 15.59 -2.75 7.37
N PHE A 73 14.44 -3.08 7.97
CA PHE A 73 13.67 -2.13 8.78
C PHE A 73 14.40 -1.75 10.08
N ILE A 74 14.93 -2.75 10.81
CA ILE A 74 15.73 -2.52 12.02
C ILE A 74 16.99 -1.70 11.70
N SER A 75 17.66 -2.02 10.58
CA SER A 75 18.83 -1.28 10.10
C SER A 75 18.51 0.20 9.90
N LEU A 76 17.33 0.51 9.35
CA LEU A 76 16.88 1.89 9.16
C LEU A 76 16.63 2.60 10.51
N LEU A 77 16.00 1.93 11.48
CA LEU A 77 15.73 2.49 12.81
C LEU A 77 17.01 2.77 13.61
N ILE A 78 18.00 1.89 13.53
CA ILE A 78 19.27 2.03 14.24
C ILE A 78 20.20 3.03 13.52
N GLY A 79 20.18 3.04 12.19
CA GLY A 79 21.04 3.90 11.37
C GLY A 79 20.91 5.39 11.68
N HIS A 80 19.75 5.84 12.16
CA HIS A 80 19.57 7.22 12.60
C HIS A 80 20.36 7.57 13.87
N LYS A 81 20.67 6.59 14.72
CA LYS A 81 21.31 6.84 16.03
C LYS A 81 22.83 6.72 16.01
N ILE A 82 23.41 5.97 15.07
CA ILE A 82 24.85 5.64 15.06
C ILE A 82 25.46 6.01 13.70
N PRO A 83 25.96 7.25 13.51
CA PRO A 83 26.46 7.73 12.22
C PRO A 83 27.70 6.95 11.72
N LYS A 84 28.48 6.36 12.63
CA LYS A 84 29.66 5.55 12.29
C LYS A 84 29.33 4.26 11.53
N MET A 85 28.08 3.77 11.62
CA MET A 85 27.63 2.51 11.02
C MET A 85 26.76 2.71 9.78
N VAL A 86 26.64 3.93 9.25
CA VAL A 86 25.74 4.24 8.12
C VAL A 86 26.06 3.39 6.89
N ILE A 87 27.35 3.23 6.56
CA ILE A 87 27.80 2.43 5.40
C ILE A 87 27.33 0.97 5.52
N PHE A 88 27.39 0.40 6.73
CA PHE A 88 26.94 -0.97 6.96
C PHE A 88 25.43 -1.11 6.75
N PHE A 89 24.63 -0.14 7.25
CA PHE A 89 23.18 -0.15 7.05
C PHE A 89 22.75 0.14 5.60
N GLU A 90 23.55 0.89 4.85
CA GLU A 90 23.35 1.08 3.41
C GLU A 90 23.61 -0.22 2.65
N LEU A 91 24.70 -0.93 2.98
CA LEU A 91 25.01 -2.22 2.37
C LEU A 91 23.92 -3.27 2.66
N THR A 92 23.41 -3.36 3.90
CA THR A 92 22.34 -4.31 4.22
C THR A 92 21.04 -4.01 3.47
N HIS A 93 20.76 -2.73 3.25
CA HIS A 93 19.64 -2.31 2.43
C HIS A 93 19.84 -2.69 0.96
N GLU A 94 21.02 -2.47 0.37
CA GLU A 94 21.33 -2.86 -1.01
C GLU A 94 21.20 -4.38 -1.22
N ILE A 95 21.65 -5.19 -0.26
CA ILE A 95 21.49 -6.66 -0.29
C ILE A 95 20.01 -7.04 -0.28
N THR A 96 19.22 -6.38 0.56
CA THR A 96 17.77 -6.64 0.65
C THR A 96 17.07 -6.21 -0.65
N GLN A 97 17.43 -5.06 -1.20
CA GLN A 97 16.93 -4.57 -2.48
C GLN A 97 17.25 -5.55 -3.63
N ALA A 98 18.48 -6.05 -3.68
CA ALA A 98 18.89 -7.03 -4.67
C ALA A 98 18.11 -8.34 -4.55
N ALA A 99 17.88 -8.84 -3.32
CA ALA A 99 17.07 -10.03 -3.09
C ALA A 99 15.62 -9.86 -3.58
N VAL A 100 15.01 -8.69 -3.31
CA VAL A 100 13.65 -8.37 -3.78
C VAL A 100 13.63 -8.24 -5.31
N PHE A 101 14.63 -7.59 -5.91
CA PHE A 101 14.77 -7.49 -7.36
C PHE A 101 14.83 -8.88 -8.01
N ILE A 102 15.66 -9.79 -7.48
CA ILE A 102 15.78 -11.16 -7.98
C ILE A 102 14.43 -11.88 -7.87
N GLU A 103 13.73 -11.78 -6.74
CA GLU A 103 12.41 -12.39 -6.59
C GLU A 103 11.41 -11.88 -7.63
N VAL A 104 11.30 -10.56 -7.79
CA VAL A 104 10.38 -9.93 -8.73
C VAL A 104 10.71 -10.35 -10.16
N PHE A 105 11.99 -10.32 -10.53
CA PHE A 105 12.46 -10.72 -11.85
C PHE A 105 12.14 -12.20 -12.13
N CYS A 106 12.39 -13.08 -11.17
CA CYS A 106 12.08 -14.50 -11.33
C CYS A 106 10.56 -14.76 -11.43
N LYS A 107 9.72 -14.07 -10.65
CA LYS A 107 8.26 -14.18 -10.77
C LYS A 107 7.76 -13.68 -12.12
N LEU A 108 8.31 -12.57 -12.61
CA LEU A 108 7.99 -12.01 -13.92
C LEU A 108 8.41 -12.95 -15.06
N TYR A 109 9.58 -13.59 -14.92
CA TYR A 109 10.09 -14.58 -15.87
C TYR A 109 9.24 -15.85 -15.92
N ILE A 110 8.74 -16.32 -14.77
CA ILE A 110 7.87 -17.49 -14.71
C ILE A 110 6.55 -17.18 -15.41
N ASP A 111 5.82 -16.14 -14.99
CA ASP A 111 4.55 -15.83 -15.62
C ASP A 111 4.19 -14.35 -15.53
N CYS A 112 4.49 -13.65 -16.63
CA CYS A 112 4.25 -12.22 -16.76
C CYS A 112 2.75 -11.86 -16.61
N ARG A 113 1.82 -12.70 -17.12
CA ARG A 113 0.38 -12.37 -17.04
C ARG A 113 -0.15 -12.50 -15.62
N TRP A 114 0.19 -13.59 -14.94
CA TRP A 114 -0.24 -13.81 -13.56
C TRP A 114 0.45 -12.87 -12.58
N PHE A 115 1.67 -12.42 -12.90
CA PHE A 115 2.39 -11.42 -12.10
C PHE A 115 1.56 -10.14 -11.91
N PHE A 116 1.03 -9.57 -12.99
CA PHE A 116 0.26 -8.32 -12.94
C PHE A 116 -1.15 -8.44 -12.35
N TYR A 117 -1.66 -9.67 -12.20
CA TYR A 117 -2.96 -9.88 -11.56
C TYR A 117 -2.92 -9.71 -10.04
N ASP A 118 -1.76 -9.95 -9.42
CA ASP A 118 -1.56 -9.80 -7.97
C ASP A 118 -1.04 -8.40 -7.64
N ILE A 119 -1.86 -7.60 -6.96
CA ILE A 119 -1.53 -6.21 -6.59
C ILE A 119 -0.26 -6.12 -5.75
N TRP A 120 0.07 -7.16 -4.98
CA TRP A 120 1.29 -7.18 -4.16
C TRP A 120 2.55 -7.37 -4.98
N ASN A 121 2.47 -8.12 -6.08
CA ASN A 121 3.60 -8.27 -7.00
C ASN A 121 3.83 -6.97 -7.78
N VAL A 122 2.75 -6.28 -8.17
CA VAL A 122 2.83 -4.94 -8.79
C VAL A 122 3.44 -3.93 -7.81
N TYR A 123 3.02 -3.95 -6.55
CA TYR A 123 3.63 -3.13 -5.50
C TYR A 123 5.13 -3.39 -5.36
N ASP A 124 5.53 -4.66 -5.27
CA ASP A 124 6.94 -5.05 -5.19
C ASP A 124 7.74 -4.54 -6.40
N LEU A 125 7.18 -4.63 -7.61
CA LEU A 125 7.80 -4.11 -8.83
C LEU A 125 7.99 -2.60 -8.75
N ILE A 126 6.98 -1.85 -8.29
CA ILE A 126 7.07 -0.40 -8.11
C ILE A 126 8.17 -0.07 -7.10
N CYS A 127 8.22 -0.75 -5.96
CA CYS A 127 9.27 -0.58 -4.96
C CYS A 127 10.66 -0.84 -5.53
N VAL A 128 10.81 -1.90 -6.35
CA VAL A 128 12.07 -2.22 -7.01
C VAL A 128 12.50 -1.12 -8.00
N ILE A 129 11.56 -0.62 -8.82
CA ILE A 129 11.84 0.44 -9.79
C ILE A 129 12.23 1.73 -9.08
N VAL A 130 11.43 2.16 -8.10
CA VAL A 130 11.64 3.44 -7.39
C VAL A 130 12.94 3.45 -6.59
N ASN A 131 13.31 2.32 -5.98
CA ASN A 131 14.58 2.17 -5.25
C ASN A 131 15.77 1.76 -6.14
N SER A 132 15.59 1.73 -7.47
CA SER A 132 16.68 1.41 -8.39
C SER A 132 17.74 2.53 -8.41
N PRO A 133 19.04 2.20 -8.40
CA PRO A 133 20.11 3.18 -8.59
C PRO A 133 19.98 3.99 -9.88
N PHE A 134 19.35 3.43 -10.90
CA PHE A 134 19.10 4.10 -12.18
C PHE A 134 18.15 5.29 -12.04
N ILE A 135 17.07 5.12 -11.27
CA ILE A 135 16.13 6.22 -11.00
C ILE A 135 16.84 7.31 -10.19
N TYR A 136 17.69 6.93 -9.24
CA TYR A 136 18.50 7.87 -8.48
C TYR A 136 19.45 8.69 -9.39
N SER A 137 20.15 8.05 -10.34
CA SER A 137 21.04 8.76 -11.26
C SER A 137 20.33 9.78 -12.16
N LEU A 138 19.07 9.49 -12.52
CA LEU A 138 18.24 10.42 -13.30
C LEU A 138 17.84 11.66 -12.46
N PHE A 139 17.53 11.48 -11.17
CA PHE A 139 17.15 12.62 -10.31
C PHE A 139 18.34 13.48 -9.87
N VAL A 140 19.50 12.88 -9.67
CA VAL A 140 20.72 13.59 -9.23
C VAL A 140 21.34 14.45 -10.33
N SER A 141 21.23 14.03 -11.59
CA SER A 141 21.84 14.75 -12.71
C SER A 141 21.12 16.06 -13.05
N ASP A 142 19.81 16.14 -12.85
CA ASP A 142 19.04 17.19 -13.52
C ASP A 142 18.45 18.29 -12.62
N TYR A 143 17.99 18.07 -11.36
CA TYR A 143 17.10 19.09 -10.75
C TYR A 143 17.08 19.29 -9.21
N LEU A 144 17.67 18.44 -8.37
CA LEU A 144 17.48 18.55 -6.92
C LEU A 144 18.81 18.56 -6.16
N GLY A 145 18.91 19.43 -5.15
CA GLY A 145 20.07 19.44 -4.25
C GLY A 145 20.22 18.07 -3.59
N VAL A 146 21.47 17.57 -3.56
CA VAL A 146 21.88 16.27 -2.98
C VAL A 146 21.17 15.89 -1.66
N PRO A 147 20.95 16.79 -0.67
CA PRO A 147 20.31 16.39 0.58
C PRO A 147 18.81 16.04 0.46
N GLN A 148 18.07 16.65 -0.46
CA GLN A 148 16.63 16.41 -0.59
C GLN A 148 16.33 15.05 -1.22
N ILE A 149 17.11 14.68 -2.25
CA ILE A 149 17.00 13.38 -2.92
C ILE A 149 17.30 12.26 -1.92
N ASN A 150 18.32 12.42 -1.09
CA ASN A 150 18.66 11.44 -0.06
C ASN A 150 17.51 11.23 0.95
N SER A 151 16.81 12.29 1.34
CA SER A 151 15.64 12.19 2.22
C SER A 151 14.48 11.44 1.55
N ILE A 152 14.19 11.73 0.28
CA ILE A 152 13.15 11.04 -0.49
C ILE A 152 13.50 9.56 -0.68
N GLN A 153 14.76 9.26 -1.02
CA GLN A 153 15.23 7.90 -1.14
C GLN A 153 15.03 7.15 0.18
N ARG A 154 15.39 7.74 1.33
CA ARG A 154 15.15 7.15 2.65
C ARG A 154 13.67 6.86 2.93
N LEU A 155 12.75 7.72 2.47
CA LEU A 155 11.31 7.44 2.54
C LEU A 155 10.89 6.27 1.66
N PHE A 156 11.44 6.13 0.45
CA PHE A 156 11.16 4.95 -0.37
C PHE A 156 11.71 3.65 0.23
N ARG A 157 12.75 3.72 1.06
CA ARG A 157 13.21 2.56 1.84
C ARG A 157 12.20 2.15 2.92
N THR A 158 11.44 3.07 3.51
CA THR A 158 10.41 2.72 4.52
C THR A 158 9.23 1.98 3.89
N LEU A 159 8.93 2.22 2.61
CA LEU A 159 7.90 1.48 1.89
C LEU A 159 8.16 -0.04 1.87
N HIS A 160 9.42 -0.48 1.95
CA HIS A 160 9.72 -1.90 2.04
C HIS A 160 9.19 -2.53 3.33
N ALA A 161 9.04 -1.75 4.41
CA ALA A 161 8.46 -2.25 5.65
C ALA A 161 6.97 -2.61 5.48
N ILE A 162 6.25 -1.97 4.56
CA ILE A 162 4.84 -2.29 4.24
C ILE A 162 4.73 -3.73 3.72
N ARG A 163 5.79 -4.27 3.11
CA ARG A 163 5.83 -5.66 2.66
C ARG A 163 5.65 -6.66 3.82
N LEU A 164 5.99 -6.28 5.06
CA LEU A 164 5.73 -7.09 6.24
C LEU A 164 4.22 -7.33 6.46
N ILE A 165 3.38 -6.36 6.07
CA ILE A 165 1.92 -6.47 6.15
C ILE A 165 1.40 -7.59 5.24
N ARG A 166 2.04 -7.81 4.08
CA ARG A 166 1.66 -8.89 3.16
C ARG A 166 1.79 -10.27 3.81
N ILE A 167 2.83 -10.46 4.61
CA ILE A 167 3.19 -11.77 5.16
C ILE A 167 2.35 -12.08 6.41
N HIS A 168 2.01 -11.06 7.19
CA HIS A 168 1.32 -11.24 8.46
C HIS A 168 -0.18 -10.94 8.32
N SER A 169 -1.01 -11.97 8.36
CA SER A 169 -2.48 -11.87 8.23
C SER A 169 -3.11 -10.89 9.22
N ILE A 170 -2.63 -10.87 10.47
CA ILE A 170 -3.12 -9.94 11.50
C ILE A 170 -2.88 -8.47 11.11
N LEU A 171 -1.67 -8.12 10.66
CA LEU A 171 -1.35 -6.74 10.24
C LEU A 171 -2.22 -6.32 9.06
N ARG A 172 -2.47 -7.23 8.12
CA ARG A 172 -3.38 -6.99 7.00
C ARG A 172 -4.81 -6.74 7.49
N PHE A 173 -5.33 -7.56 8.40
CA PHE A 173 -6.65 -7.37 8.98
C PHE A 173 -6.77 -6.03 9.72
N VAL A 174 -5.75 -5.64 10.49
CA VAL A 174 -5.69 -4.35 11.16
C VAL A 174 -5.71 -3.20 10.15
N LEU A 175 -4.92 -3.30 9.06
CA LEU A 175 -4.91 -2.28 8.01
C LEU A 175 -6.28 -2.17 7.30
N GLU A 176 -6.90 -3.30 6.96
CA GLU A 176 -8.24 -3.33 6.36
C GLU A 176 -9.28 -2.70 7.28
N THR A 177 -9.20 -2.98 8.59
CA THR A 177 -10.08 -2.38 9.61
C THR A 177 -9.88 -0.87 9.72
N ILE A 178 -8.63 -0.40 9.70
CA ILE A 178 -8.30 1.04 9.71
C ILE A 178 -8.83 1.73 8.45
N LEU A 179 -8.72 1.11 7.28
CA LEU A 179 -9.24 1.67 6.02
C LEU A 179 -10.78 1.78 6.03
N ILE A 180 -11.47 0.78 6.58
CA ILE A 180 -12.93 0.83 6.75
C ILE A 180 -13.30 1.96 7.71
N ALA A 181 -12.60 2.08 8.85
CA ALA A 181 -12.84 3.15 9.82
C ALA A 181 -12.56 4.55 9.23
N LEU A 182 -11.51 4.71 8.42
CA LEU A 182 -11.22 5.95 7.71
C LEU A 182 -12.35 6.32 6.74
N SER A 183 -12.88 5.34 6.02
CA SER A 183 -13.99 5.57 5.08
C SER A 183 -15.27 6.05 5.79
N THR A 184 -15.55 5.54 7.00
CA THR A 184 -16.73 5.97 7.77
C THR A 184 -16.55 7.37 8.36
N ILE A 185 -15.36 7.69 8.87
CA ILE A 185 -15.02 9.03 9.36
C ILE A 185 -15.16 10.08 8.25
N ASP A 186 -14.69 9.76 7.04
CA ASP A 186 -14.80 10.63 5.87
C ASP A 186 -16.28 10.88 5.48
N GLN A 187 -17.12 9.84 5.48
CA GLN A 187 -18.56 10.00 5.24
C GLN A 187 -19.24 10.90 6.29
N ILE A 188 -18.93 10.73 7.58
CA ILE A 188 -19.49 11.56 8.65
C ILE A 188 -19.06 13.03 8.46
N THR A 189 -17.79 13.25 8.11
CA THR A 189 -17.24 14.59 7.90
C THR A 189 -17.91 15.29 6.72
N ARG A 190 -18.10 14.58 5.59
CA ARG A 190 -18.83 15.11 4.44
C ARG A 190 -20.28 15.46 4.79
N ASN A 191 -20.98 14.62 5.55
CA ASN A 191 -22.37 14.87 5.97
C ASN A 191 -22.51 16.09 6.90
N LYS A 192 -21.55 16.33 7.79
CA LYS A 192 -21.52 17.55 8.61
C LYS A 192 -21.29 18.79 7.78
N SER A 193 -20.41 18.72 6.77
CA SER A 193 -20.12 19.85 5.88
C SER A 193 -21.31 20.27 5.01
N SER A 194 -22.12 19.30 4.55
CA SER A 194 -23.34 19.57 3.77
C SER A 194 -24.48 20.14 4.63
N ALA A 195 -24.69 19.62 5.84
CA ALA A 195 -25.67 20.17 6.79
C ALA A 195 -25.33 21.62 7.20
N THR A 196 -24.05 21.91 7.40
CA THR A 196 -23.58 23.26 7.73
C THR A 196 -23.81 24.22 6.56
N SER A 197 -23.53 23.79 5.33
CA SER A 197 -23.76 24.60 4.13
C SER A 197 -25.26 24.89 3.88
N GLN A 198 -26.15 23.94 4.18
CA GLN A 198 -27.60 24.18 4.11
C GLN A 198 -28.10 25.18 5.17
N HIS A 199 -27.49 25.19 6.36
CA HIS A 199 -27.85 26.14 7.41
C HIS A 199 -27.46 27.59 7.05
N TYR A 200 -26.33 27.78 6.38
CA TYR A 200 -25.94 29.12 5.90
C TYR A 200 -26.82 29.62 4.75
N ASN A 201 -27.22 28.74 3.82
CA ASN A 201 -28.14 29.14 2.73
C ASN A 201 -29.56 29.46 3.22
N THR A 202 -30.07 28.73 4.22
CA THR A 202 -31.38 29.04 4.83
C THR A 202 -31.36 30.32 5.65
N LYS A 203 -30.22 30.68 6.26
CA LYS A 203 -30.07 31.96 6.97
C LYS A 203 -29.89 33.15 6.01
N LEU A 204 -29.28 32.94 4.84
CA LEU A 204 -29.21 33.97 3.78
C LEU A 204 -30.54 34.18 3.03
N LEU A 205 -31.37 33.14 2.92
CA LEU A 205 -32.73 33.23 2.36
C LEU A 205 -33.79 33.64 3.41
N GLY A 206 -33.39 33.75 4.69
CA GLY A 206 -34.22 34.13 5.83
C GLY A 206 -34.58 35.62 5.92
N LEU A 207 -34.83 36.27 4.78
CA LEU A 207 -35.58 37.54 4.68
C LEU A 207 -37.03 37.32 4.21
N GLN A 208 -37.55 36.09 4.25
CA GLN A 208 -38.97 35.81 3.98
C GLN A 208 -39.57 34.90 5.07
N ARG A 209 -40.57 35.46 5.78
CA ARG A 209 -41.31 34.85 6.90
C ARG A 209 -41.92 33.48 6.52
N PRO A 210 -41.83 32.46 7.39
CA PRO A 210 -42.63 31.25 7.21
C PRO A 210 -44.04 31.44 7.80
N SER A 211 -45.06 31.27 6.97
CA SER A 211 -46.42 30.97 7.40
C SER A 211 -46.48 29.50 7.81
N ILE A 212 -46.92 29.28 9.05
CA ILE A 212 -47.10 27.99 9.71
C ILE A 212 -48.06 27.12 8.90
N ASN A 213 -47.64 25.90 8.55
CA ASN A 213 -48.58 24.81 8.38
C ASN A 213 -47.91 23.49 8.79
N GLU A 214 -48.42 22.91 9.86
CA GLU A 214 -48.01 21.63 10.42
C GLU A 214 -48.39 20.51 9.45
N ASN A 215 -47.44 19.66 9.06
CA ASN A 215 -47.77 18.33 8.59
C ASN A 215 -46.69 17.31 8.95
N LYS A 216 -47.17 16.21 9.52
CA LYS A 216 -46.48 14.96 9.86
C LYS A 216 -45.43 14.55 8.82
N ILE A 217 -44.19 14.36 9.26
CA ILE A 217 -43.20 13.59 8.52
C ILE A 217 -42.80 12.38 9.36
N SER A 218 -43.19 11.22 8.85
CA SER A 218 -42.85 9.88 9.32
C SER A 218 -41.33 9.68 9.30
N MET A 219 -40.79 9.35 10.47
CA MET A 219 -39.39 9.04 10.71
C MET A 219 -39.11 7.61 10.23
N SER A 220 -38.68 7.45 8.99
CA SER A 220 -38.04 6.22 8.51
C SER A 220 -36.61 6.55 8.11
N ARG A 221 -35.62 6.04 8.86
CA ARG A 221 -34.30 5.75 8.27
C ARG A 221 -33.62 4.64 9.04
N CYS A 222 -33.63 3.49 8.40
CA CYS A 222 -32.74 2.37 8.63
C CYS A 222 -31.28 2.85 8.62
N THR A 223 -30.54 2.46 9.64
CA THR A 223 -29.09 2.25 9.53
C THR A 223 -28.84 0.81 9.98
N ASN A 224 -28.27 0.00 9.10
CA ASN A 224 -27.82 -1.35 9.37
C ASN A 224 -26.92 -1.36 10.62
N VAL A 225 -27.43 -1.92 11.72
CA VAL A 225 -26.68 -2.12 12.98
C VAL A 225 -25.91 -3.46 12.94
N ASP A 226 -26.15 -4.28 11.93
CA ASP A 226 -25.68 -5.67 11.90
C ASP A 226 -24.17 -5.82 11.60
N GLU A 227 -23.49 -4.79 11.07
CA GLU A 227 -22.03 -4.84 10.85
C GLU A 227 -21.19 -4.51 12.09
N ILE A 228 -21.78 -3.92 13.14
CA ILE A 228 -21.05 -3.52 14.36
C ILE A 228 -20.96 -4.68 15.38
N GLN A 229 -21.78 -5.72 15.24
CA GLN A 229 -21.83 -6.82 16.22
C GLN A 229 -20.59 -7.73 16.23
N ASN A 230 -19.71 -7.68 15.22
CA ASN A 230 -18.52 -8.53 15.17
C ASN A 230 -17.35 -8.08 16.06
N PHE A 231 -17.40 -6.89 16.68
CA PHE A 231 -16.35 -6.44 17.61
C PHE A 231 -16.46 -7.06 19.01
N SER A 232 -17.58 -7.70 19.34
CA SER A 232 -17.81 -8.29 20.66
C SER A 232 -17.06 -9.61 20.91
N GLN A 233 -16.42 -10.17 19.88
CA GLN A 233 -15.70 -11.45 19.95
C GLN A 233 -14.17 -11.33 20.03
N LEU A 234 -13.61 -10.11 20.03
CA LEU A 234 -12.16 -9.96 20.18
C LEU A 234 -11.72 -10.34 21.59
N LYS A 235 -10.67 -11.16 21.70
CA LYS A 235 -10.05 -11.48 22.99
C LYS A 235 -9.42 -10.19 23.56
N PRO A 236 -9.42 -10.02 24.90
CA PRO A 236 -8.85 -8.84 25.55
C PRO A 236 -7.38 -8.58 25.13
N ASP A 237 -6.62 -9.64 24.87
CA ASP A 237 -5.22 -9.57 24.44
C ASP A 237 -5.07 -8.98 23.03
N ASP A 238 -6.00 -9.29 22.11
CA ASP A 238 -6.02 -8.75 20.75
C ASP A 238 -6.43 -7.27 20.75
N LEU A 239 -7.31 -6.87 21.68
CA LEU A 239 -7.68 -5.48 21.91
C LEU A 239 -6.50 -4.67 22.45
N ALA A 240 -5.72 -5.23 23.38
CA ALA A 240 -4.52 -4.58 23.91
C ALA A 240 -3.45 -4.38 22.82
N LEU A 241 -3.25 -5.37 21.95
CA LEU A 241 -2.34 -5.24 20.81
C LEU A 241 -2.83 -4.18 19.81
N LEU A 242 -4.13 -4.13 19.53
CA LEU A 242 -4.75 -3.12 18.67
C LEU A 242 -4.57 -1.71 19.26
N ILE A 243 -4.75 -1.55 20.57
CA ILE A 243 -4.55 -0.27 21.27
C ILE A 243 -3.08 0.17 21.20
N ILE A 244 -2.13 -0.74 21.43
CA ILE A 244 -0.68 -0.43 21.34
C ILE A 244 -0.30 -0.06 19.89
N LEU A 245 -0.81 -0.80 18.90
CA LEU A 245 -0.62 -0.48 17.48
C LEU A 245 -1.23 0.89 17.13
N PHE A 246 -2.42 1.18 17.63
CA PHE A 246 -3.10 2.45 17.40
C PHE A 246 -2.33 3.61 18.06
N GLN A 247 -1.87 3.46 19.30
CA GLN A 247 -1.05 4.46 19.98
C GLN A 247 0.30 4.69 19.29
N THR A 248 0.91 3.62 18.77
CA THR A 248 2.17 3.71 18.03
C THR A 248 1.97 4.38 16.67
N LEU A 249 0.86 4.08 15.99
CA LEU A 249 0.46 4.74 14.75
C LEU A 249 0.12 6.21 14.97
N ASP A 250 -0.63 6.55 16.01
CA ASP A 250 -1.02 7.92 16.33
C ASP A 250 0.22 8.80 16.62
N LYS A 251 1.17 8.25 17.38
CA LYS A 251 2.46 8.90 17.62
C LYS A 251 3.27 9.13 16.33
N ASN A 252 3.26 8.16 15.41
CA ASN A 252 3.94 8.26 14.12
C ASN A 252 3.19 9.19 13.13
N ILE A 253 1.85 9.24 13.17
CA ILE A 253 1.03 10.14 12.36
C ILE A 253 1.33 11.59 12.72
N ILE A 254 1.45 11.90 14.02
CA ILE A 254 1.85 13.24 14.49
C ILE A 254 3.25 13.60 13.95
N GLU A 255 4.18 12.64 13.92
CA GLU A 255 5.52 12.84 13.38
C GLU A 255 5.50 13.05 11.85
N TYR A 256 4.66 12.31 11.12
CA TYR A 256 4.42 12.50 9.69
C TYR A 256 3.77 13.86 9.36
N ASP A 257 2.80 14.30 10.16
CA ASP A 257 2.16 15.61 10.00
C ASP A 257 3.15 16.76 10.22
N ASN A 258 4.08 16.60 11.17
CA ASN A 258 5.16 17.55 11.38
C ASN A 258 6.11 17.58 10.17
N ILE A 259 6.50 16.42 9.64
CA ILE A 259 7.33 16.34 8.43
C ILE A 259 6.64 17.00 7.22
N LEU A 260 5.34 16.76 7.01
CA LEU A 260 4.58 17.37 5.92
C LEU A 260 4.45 18.89 6.09
N ARG A 261 4.27 19.37 7.33
CA ARG A 261 4.26 20.80 7.66
C ARG A 261 5.61 21.46 7.36
N ASP A 262 6.70 20.81 7.72
CA ASP A 262 8.05 21.29 7.45
C ASP A 262 8.34 21.35 5.93
N ILE A 263 7.95 20.32 5.18
CA ILE A 263 8.04 20.30 3.71
C ILE A 263 7.26 21.48 3.10
N ARG A 264 6.06 21.77 3.62
CA ARG A 264 5.25 22.91 3.15
C ARG A 264 5.93 24.24 3.42
N HIS A 265 6.48 24.45 4.62
CA HIS A 265 7.22 25.66 4.96
C HIS A 265 8.47 25.85 4.08
N ILE A 266 9.19 24.76 3.80
CA ILE A 266 10.33 24.76 2.88
C ILE A 266 9.86 25.18 1.47
N GLY A 267 8.75 24.62 0.98
CA GLY A 267 8.16 25.00 -0.31
C GLY A 267 7.79 26.48 -0.39
N GLU A 268 7.20 27.04 0.66
CA GLU A 268 6.88 28.48 0.75
C GLU A 268 8.13 29.36 0.77
N TYR A 269 9.18 28.93 1.47
CA TYR A 269 10.45 29.65 1.52
C TYR A 269 11.16 29.68 0.15
N ILE A 270 11.17 28.56 -0.56
CA ILE A 270 11.73 28.46 -1.93
C ILE A 270 10.93 29.37 -2.88
N SER A 271 9.60 29.34 -2.80
CA SER A 271 8.72 30.19 -3.61
C SER A 271 8.99 31.69 -3.39
N LYS A 272 9.13 32.12 -2.13
CA LYS A 272 9.50 33.51 -1.79
C LYS A 272 10.90 33.90 -2.29
N SER A 273 11.87 32.99 -2.18
CA SER A 273 13.24 33.23 -2.62
C SER A 273 13.34 33.36 -4.15
N ASN A 274 12.59 32.55 -4.90
CA ASN A 274 12.53 32.64 -6.35
C ASN A 274 11.86 33.93 -6.83
N LYS A 275 10.79 34.39 -6.17
CA LYS A 275 10.17 35.71 -6.46
C LYS A 275 11.14 36.88 -6.25
N LYS A 276 12.03 36.81 -5.26
CA LYS A 276 13.06 37.84 -5.05
C LYS A 276 14.17 37.83 -6.11
N LYS A 277 14.56 36.65 -6.60
CA LYS A 277 15.56 36.54 -7.68
C LYS A 277 15.01 37.05 -9.01
N THR A 278 13.75 36.74 -9.35
CA THR A 278 13.15 37.23 -10.61
C THR A 278 12.94 38.74 -10.61
N SER A 279 12.66 39.37 -9.45
CA SER A 279 12.62 40.84 -9.36
C SER A 279 14.00 41.51 -9.49
N PHE A 280 15.09 40.81 -9.18
CA PHE A 280 16.45 41.33 -9.32
C PHE A 280 17.03 41.20 -10.72
N SER A 281 16.50 40.30 -11.55
CA SER A 281 16.90 40.12 -12.96
C SER A 281 16.16 41.05 -13.93
N ALA A 282 15.18 41.82 -13.45
CA ALA A 282 14.41 42.78 -14.23
C ALA A 282 14.90 44.23 -14.06
N HIS A 283 16.00 44.43 -13.33
CA HIS A 283 16.75 45.68 -13.20
C HIS A 283 18.13 45.49 -13.83
#